data_AF-A0A0F9TH74-F1
#
_entry.id   AF-A0A0F9TH74-F1
#
_cell.length_a   1.000
_cell.length_b   1.000
_cell.length_c   1.000
_cell.angle_alpha   90.00
_cell.angle_beta   90.00
_cell.angle_gamma   90.00
#
_symmetry.space_group_name_H-M   'P 1'
#
loop_
_entity.id
_entity.type
_entity.pdbx_description
1 polymer ?
#
loop_
_entity_poly.entity_id
_entity_poly.type
_entity_poly.pdbx_seq_one_letter_code
_entity_poly.pdbx_strand_id
1 'polypeptide(L)' 'MSATVFRRQLRMQIKDGEASIDSLLVKHIEALEEQSPHVMQEWMRHALRNQFSRDQAILNKKSGGGVDEA' A
#
# COMPACT_ATOMS: atom_id res chain seq x y z
N MET A 1 -10.15 11.39 21.00
CA MET A 1 -9.63 10.23 20.22
C MET A 1 -8.13 10.40 20.08
N SER A 2 -7.33 9.43 20.52
CA SER A 2 -5.87 9.46 20.38
C SER A 2 -5.52 9.38 18.89
N ALA A 3 -4.81 10.36 18.35
CA ALA A 3 -4.29 10.26 16.99
C ALA A 3 -3.26 9.12 16.94
N THR A 4 -3.57 8.09 16.16
CA THR A 4 -2.70 6.95 15.83
C THR A 4 -1.29 7.43 15.45
N VAL A 5 -0.26 6.69 15.87
CA VAL A 5 1.15 7.09 15.63
C VAL A 5 1.41 7.16 14.12
N PHE A 6 0.80 6.26 13.36
CA PHE A 6 0.80 6.22 11.90
C PHE A 6 0.42 7.58 11.26
N ARG A 7 -0.75 8.13 11.63
CA ARG A 7 -1.19 9.43 11.07
C ARG A 7 -0.26 10.57 11.45
N ARG A 8 0.28 10.55 12.67
CA ARG A 8 1.23 11.57 13.14
C ARG A 8 2.55 11.53 12.36
N GLN A 9 3.07 10.33 12.10
CA GLN A 9 4.30 10.14 11.33
C GLN A 9 4.15 10.65 9.89
N LEU A 10 2.99 10.40 9.27
CA LEU A 10 2.74 10.80 7.88
C LEU A 10 2.17 12.22 7.73
N ARG A 11 1.96 12.95 8.85
CA ARG A 11 1.34 14.28 8.86
C ARG A 11 0.02 14.32 8.07
N MET A 12 -0.72 13.22 8.10
CA MET A 12 -1.98 13.11 7.36
C MET A 12 -3.04 13.93 8.06
N GLN A 13 -3.70 14.82 7.32
CA GLN A 13 -4.92 15.45 7.82
C GLN A 13 -6.03 14.40 7.90
N ILE A 14 -6.77 14.41 9.00
CA ILE A 14 -7.97 13.59 9.16
C ILE A 14 -8.98 14.12 8.14
N LYS A 15 -9.16 13.38 7.03
CA LYS A 15 -10.25 13.64 6.10
C LYS A 15 -11.38 12.70 6.47
N ASP A 16 -12.41 13.22 7.12
CA ASP A 16 -13.62 12.49 7.53
C ASP A 16 -14.57 12.21 6.33
N GLY A 17 -14.00 11.80 5.20
CA GLY A 17 -14.77 11.32 4.05
C GLY A 17 -14.87 9.81 4.09
N GLU A 18 -16.00 9.26 4.53
CA GLU A 18 -16.16 7.82 4.81
C GLU A 18 -16.13 6.90 3.57
N ALA A 19 -16.16 7.44 2.35
CA ALA A 19 -16.40 6.65 1.13
C ALA A 19 -15.20 6.53 0.16
N SER A 20 -14.00 6.99 0.51
CA SER A 20 -12.83 6.84 -0.38
C SER A 20 -12.05 5.54 -0.11
N ILE A 21 -11.48 4.94 -1.17
CA ILE A 21 -10.56 3.79 -1.05
C ILE A 21 -9.41 4.12 -0.11
N ASP A 22 -8.89 5.35 -0.18
CA ASP A 22 -7.82 5.82 0.71
C ASP A 22 -8.26 5.83 2.17
N SER A 23 -9.51 6.23 2.45
CA SER A 23 -10.08 6.20 3.80
C SER A 23 -10.16 4.77 4.35
N LEU A 24 -10.56 3.79 3.52
CA LEU A 24 -10.61 2.38 3.91
C LEU A 24 -9.20 1.83 4.17
N LEU A 25 -8.24 2.18 3.30
CA LEU A 25 -6.84 1.79 3.44
C LEU A 25 -6.24 2.34 4.75
N VAL A 26 -6.47 3.62 5.04
CA VAL A 26 -6.00 4.25 6.28
C VAL A 26 -6.61 3.55 7.50
N LYS A 27 -7.93 3.33 7.52
CA LYS A 27 -8.60 2.61 8.63
C LYS A 27 -8.02 1.21 8.83
N HIS A 28 -7.73 0.49 7.74
CA HIS A 28 -7.11 -0.83 7.81
C HIS A 28 -5.71 -0.78 8.42
N ILE A 29 -4.88 0.16 7.97
CA ILE A 29 -3.52 0.34 8.48
C ILE A 29 -3.54 0.71 9.97
N GLU A 30 -4.47 1.56 10.40
CA GLU A 30 -4.65 1.90 11.81
C GLU A 30 -5.05 0.68 12.66
N ALA A 31 -5.92 -0.18 12.15
CA ALA A 31 -6.28 -1.43 12.83
C ALA A 31 -5.09 -2.40 12.94
N LEU A 32 -4.16 -2.38 11.98
CA LEU A 32 -2.91 -3.14 12.06
C LEU A 32 -1.94 -2.52 13.07
N GLU A 33 -1.84 -1.19 13.14
CA GLU A 33 -1.01 -0.49 14.14
C GLU A 33 -1.47 -0.79 15.57
N GLU A 34 -2.79 -0.81 15.79
CA GLU A 34 -3.40 -1.13 17.08
C GLU A 34 -3.08 -2.56 17.54
N GLN A 35 -3.01 -3.52 16.61
CA GLN A 35 -2.57 -4.88 16.92
C GLN A 35 -1.08 -4.91 17.28
N SER A 36 -0.23 -4.33 16.42
CA SER A 36 1.20 -4.19 16.65
C SER A 36 1.83 -3.34 15.54
N PRO A 37 2.69 -2.35 15.88
CA PRO A 37 3.46 -1.61 14.88
C PRO A 37 4.29 -2.52 13.95
N HIS A 38 4.75 -3.67 14.45
CA HIS A 38 5.48 -4.64 13.64
C HIS A 38 4.60 -5.29 12.57
N VAL A 39 3.36 -5.64 12.92
CA VAL A 39 2.39 -6.25 11.99
C VAL A 39 2.04 -5.26 10.87
N MET A 40 1.78 -4.00 11.23
CA MET A 40 1.56 -2.93 10.25
C MET A 40 2.75 -2.79 9.28
N GLN A 41 3.97 -2.71 9.81
CA GLN A 41 5.17 -2.55 8.99
C GLN A 41 5.41 -3.74 8.07
N GLU A 42 5.19 -4.97 8.55
CA GLU A 42 5.35 -6.16 7.72
C GLU A 42 4.31 -6.20 6.59
N TRP A 43 3.07 -5.87 6.89
CA TRP A 43 2.02 -5.73 5.88
C TRP A 43 2.39 -4.70 4.80
N MET A 44 2.89 -3.52 5.19
CA MET A 44 3.35 -2.50 4.24
C MET A 44 4.50 -2.99 3.36
N ARG A 45 5.50 -3.69 3.95
CA ARG A 45 6.62 -4.28 3.19
C ARG A 45 6.13 -5.29 2.16
N HIS A 46 5.18 -6.16 2.54
CA HIS A 46 4.58 -7.11 1.62
C HIS A 46 3.77 -6.44 0.51
N ALA A 47 2.95 -5.43 0.83
CA ALA A 47 2.17 -4.70 -0.17
C ALA A 47 3.08 -4.04 -1.22
N LEU A 48 4.13 -3.35 -0.80
CA LEU A 48 5.13 -2.74 -1.69
C LEU A 48 5.85 -3.78 -2.55
N ARG A 49 6.31 -4.88 -1.95
CA ARG A 49 6.99 -5.96 -2.68
C ARG A 49 6.08 -6.56 -3.74
N ASN A 50 4.82 -6.81 -3.40
CA ASN A 50 3.84 -7.37 -4.33
C ASN A 50 3.54 -6.41 -5.49
N GLN A 51 3.39 -5.11 -5.21
CA GLN A 51 3.18 -4.12 -6.26
C GLN A 51 4.38 -4.03 -7.19
N PHE A 52 5.60 -3.94 -6.64
CA PHE A 52 6.83 -3.93 -7.42
C PHE A 52 6.96 -5.16 -8.31
N SER A 53 6.69 -6.36 -7.78
CA SER A 53 6.72 -7.61 -8.57
C SER A 53 5.72 -7.60 -9.72
N ARG A 54 4.51 -7.03 -9.53
CA ARG A 54 3.52 -6.87 -10.60
C ARG A 54 4.03 -5.90 -11.67
N ASP A 55 4.61 -4.78 -11.27
CA ASP A 55 5.16 -3.80 -12.19
C ASP A 55 6.30 -4.39 -13.04
N GLN A 56 7.21 -5.15 -12.41
CA GLN A 56 8.27 -5.87 -13.11
C GLN A 56 7.71 -6.91 -14.09
N ALA A 57 6.67 -7.66 -13.71
CA ALA A 57 6.04 -8.64 -14.60
C ALA A 57 5.40 -7.96 -15.83
N ILE A 58 4.80 -6.78 -15.66
CA ILE A 58 4.24 -5.99 -16.76
C ILE A 58 5.34 -5.48 -17.68
N LEU A 59 6.44 -4.97 -17.13
CA LEU A 59 7.58 -4.48 -17.91
C LEU A 59 8.23 -5.61 -18.72
N ASN A 60 8.47 -6.77 -18.09
CA ASN A 60 9.07 -7.93 -18.75
C ASN A 60 8.21 -8.45 -19.91
N LYS A 61 6.88 -8.43 -19.78
CA LYS A 61 5.96 -8.77 -20.87
C LYS A 61 6.03 -7.78 -22.03
N LYS A 62 6.16 -6.48 -21.76
CA LYS A 62 6.28 -5.44 -22.80
C LYS A 62 7.62 -5.54 -23.55
N SER A 63 8.70 -5.89 -22.87
CA SER A 63 10.02 -6.06 -23.49
C SER A 63 10.20 -7.37 -24.27
N GLY A 64 9.35 -8.38 -24.04
CA GLY A 64 9.45 -9.69 -24.71
C GLY A 64 8.58 -9.87 -25.96
N GLY A 65 7.74 -8.89 -26.33
CA GLY A 65 6.78 -9.02 -27.44
C GLY A 65 7.25 -8.53 -28.81
N GLY A 66 8.57 -8.45 -29.05
CA GLY A 66 9.14 -7.84 -30.26
C GLY A 66 9.94 -8.77 -31.18
N VAL A 67 9.94 -10.08 -30.94
CA VAL A 67 10.65 -11.03 -31.80
C VAL A 67 9.79 -12.28 -31.96
N ASP A 68 8.84 -12.25 -32.90
CA ASP A 68 8.30 -13.44 -33.58
C ASP A 68 7.26 -12.98 -34.63
N GLU A 69 7.72 -12.21 -35.63
CA GLU A 69 7.08 -12.12 -36.95
C GLU A 69 8.19 -11.96 -38.00
N ALA A 70 8.68 -13.09 -38.52
CA ALA A 70 9.39 -13.21 -39.80
C ALA A 70 9.36 -14.67 -40.29
#